data_AF-A0A7Z8QFZ7-F1
#
_entry.id   AF-A0A7Z8QFZ7-F1
#
_cell.length_a   1.000
_cell.length_b   1.000
_cell.length_c   1.000
_cell.angle_alpha   90.00
_cell.angle_beta   90.00
_cell.angle_gamma   90.00
#
_symmetry.space_group_name_H-M   'P 1'
#
loop_
_entity.id
_entity.type
_entity.pdbx_description
1 polymer ?
#
loop_
_entity_poly.entity_id
_entity_poly.type
_entity_poly.pdbx_seq_one_letter_code
_entity_poly.pdbx_strand_id
1 'polypeptide(L)'
;MISLSPAQDEIVKFDLTKPIQIIASAGSGKTRVLTERIRHILNNTKKDKVLALTFTNKAAQEMQERLADFEGVEERTWVSTIHSVAQSIIESYGHSIGLPNDLHIYERDQDRMELFLQSLRDSNVDIDDYLNVNDPAEKRKRNQIMQSYMDTFAEIKRELLIDQTEIEERFSNEPRFYDIYQDYQQALANSGGIDFNDILFYAYRILNEHSNIARTYQVMYKHVCVDEAQDLNKAQ
;
A
#
# COMPACT_ATOMS: atom_id res chain seq x y z
N MET A 1 -15.01 -18.86 -27.06
CA MET A 1 -15.27 -17.71 -26.16
C MET A 1 -16.66 -17.85 -25.61
N ILE A 2 -16.81 -17.91 -24.28
CA ILE A 2 -18.13 -17.83 -23.63
C ILE A 2 -18.70 -16.43 -23.93
N SER A 3 -19.99 -16.26 -24.23
CA SER A 3 -20.57 -14.92 -24.44
C SER A 3 -20.67 -14.16 -23.11
N LEU A 4 -20.46 -12.85 -23.12
CA LEU A 4 -20.87 -11.99 -22.00
C LEU A 4 -22.41 -11.94 -21.94
N SER A 5 -22.96 -11.79 -20.73
CA SER A 5 -24.38 -11.47 -20.59
C SER A 5 -24.65 -10.02 -21.03
N PRO A 6 -25.91 -9.64 -21.35
CA PRO A 6 -26.22 -8.25 -21.72
C PRO A 6 -25.77 -7.22 -20.68
N ALA A 7 -25.93 -7.52 -19.39
CA ALA A 7 -25.49 -6.62 -18.31
C ALA A 7 -23.95 -6.53 -18.23
N GLN A 8 -23.24 -7.64 -18.44
CA GLN A 8 -21.77 -7.63 -18.47
C GLN A 8 -21.25 -6.84 -19.68
N ASP A 9 -21.88 -7.00 -20.85
CA ASP A 9 -21.54 -6.26 -22.06
C ASP A 9 -21.77 -4.75 -21.90
N GLU A 10 -22.86 -4.36 -21.23
CA GLU A 10 -23.13 -2.96 -20.86
C GLU A 10 -22.03 -2.38 -19.97
N ILE A 11 -21.58 -3.13 -18.95
CA ILE A 11 -20.47 -2.73 -18.07
C ILE A 11 -19.16 -2.56 -18.86
N VAL A 12 -18.86 -3.49 -19.76
CA VAL A 12 -17.65 -3.45 -20.59
C VAL A 12 -17.66 -2.23 -21.51
N LYS A 13 -18.81 -1.91 -22.10
CA LYS A 13 -18.99 -0.80 -23.05
C LYS A 13 -19.36 0.53 -22.41
N PHE A 14 -19.51 0.57 -21.08
CA PHE A 14 -19.84 1.80 -20.37
C PHE A 14 -18.80 2.89 -20.67
N ASP A 15 -19.29 4.13 -20.83
CA ASP A 15 -18.53 5.32 -21.20
C ASP A 15 -17.14 5.37 -20.56
N LEU A 16 -16.10 5.39 -21.40
CA LEU A 16 -14.71 5.36 -20.98
C LEU A 16 -14.24 6.65 -20.30
N THR A 17 -15.05 7.70 -20.32
CA THR A 17 -14.73 9.00 -19.68
C THR A 17 -15.32 9.15 -18.28
N LYS A 18 -16.11 8.17 -17.81
CA LYS A 18 -16.82 8.23 -16.54
C LYS A 18 -16.36 7.14 -15.57
N PRO A 19 -16.29 7.44 -14.26
CA PRO A 19 -16.05 6.40 -13.26
C PRO A 19 -17.25 5.46 -13.19
N ILE A 20 -16.97 4.19 -12.91
CA ILE A 20 -17.99 3.15 -12.73
C ILE A 20 -17.60 2.26 -11.55
N GLN A 21 -18.57 1.95 -10.69
CA GLN A 21 -18.43 0.98 -9.60
C GLN A 21 -19.34 -0.21 -9.90
N ILE A 22 -18.80 -1.41 -9.78
CA ILE A 22 -19.53 -2.66 -10.03
C ILE A 22 -19.69 -3.42 -8.72
N ILE A 23 -20.94 -3.55 -8.26
CA ILE A 23 -21.29 -4.39 -7.11
C ILE A 23 -21.81 -5.72 -7.66
N ALA A 24 -21.10 -6.80 -7.38
CA ALA A 24 -21.50 -8.11 -7.86
C ALA A 24 -21.14 -9.23 -6.87
N SER A 25 -22.00 -10.24 -6.80
CA SER A 25 -21.83 -11.42 -5.96
C SER A 25 -20.63 -12.27 -6.41
N ALA A 26 -20.17 -13.16 -5.52
CA ALA A 26 -19.19 -14.17 -5.87
C ALA A 26 -19.68 -15.02 -7.07
N GLY A 27 -18.76 -15.39 -7.97
CA GLY A 27 -19.10 -16.20 -9.14
C GLY A 27 -19.80 -15.45 -10.30
N SER A 28 -20.10 -14.16 -10.17
CA SER A 28 -20.69 -13.32 -11.23
C SER A 28 -19.78 -13.01 -12.42
N GLY A 29 -18.50 -13.41 -12.35
CA GLY A 29 -17.51 -13.16 -13.39
C GLY A 29 -16.85 -11.78 -13.31
N LYS A 30 -16.76 -11.15 -12.13
CA LYS A 30 -16.13 -9.82 -11.92
C LYS A 30 -14.80 -9.65 -12.63
N THR A 31 -13.82 -10.50 -12.33
CA THR A 31 -12.48 -10.44 -12.93
C THR A 31 -12.53 -10.59 -14.45
N ARG A 32 -13.46 -11.39 -14.97
CA ARG A 32 -13.67 -11.55 -16.41
C ARG A 32 -14.22 -10.27 -17.04
N VAL A 33 -15.24 -9.67 -16.44
CA VAL A 33 -15.81 -8.38 -16.89
C VAL A 33 -14.75 -7.29 -16.87
N LEU A 34 -13.93 -7.24 -15.82
CA LEU A 34 -12.82 -6.29 -15.71
C LEU A 34 -11.78 -6.50 -16.81
N THR A 35 -11.39 -7.75 -17.07
CA THR A 35 -10.46 -8.10 -18.17
C THR A 35 -11.01 -7.70 -19.54
N GLU A 36 -12.28 -8.00 -19.82
CA GLU A 36 -12.93 -7.61 -21.07
C GLU A 36 -13.08 -6.08 -21.19
N ARG A 37 -13.29 -5.37 -20.08
CA ARG A 37 -13.28 -3.91 -20.04
C ARG A 37 -11.90 -3.35 -20.37
N ILE A 38 -10.82 -3.95 -19.85
CA ILE A 38 -9.44 -3.58 -20.24
C ILE A 38 -9.25 -3.80 -21.74
N ARG A 39 -9.64 -4.95 -22.30
CA ARG A 39 -9.60 -5.19 -23.76
C ARG A 39 -10.41 -4.15 -24.53
N HIS A 40 -11.59 -3.79 -24.03
CA HIS A 40 -12.43 -2.76 -24.66
C HIS A 40 -11.75 -1.40 -24.67
N ILE A 41 -11.11 -0.98 -23.57
CA ILE A 41 -10.30 0.25 -23.50
C ILE A 41 -9.16 0.20 -24.53
N LEU A 42 -8.40 -0.89 -24.58
CA LEU A 42 -7.25 -1.03 -25.48
C LEU A 42 -7.66 -1.01 -26.97
N ASN A 43 -8.82 -1.59 -27.31
CA ASN A 43 -9.36 -1.58 -28.68
C ASN A 43 -9.90 -0.21 -29.11
N ASN A 44 -10.50 0.54 -28.19
CA ASN A 44 -11.17 1.81 -28.51
C ASN A 44 -10.27 3.04 -28.33
N THR A 45 -9.06 2.86 -27.79
CA THR A 45 -8.08 3.92 -27.60
C THR A 45 -6.76 3.50 -28.22
N LYS A 46 -6.08 4.40 -28.95
CA LYS A 46 -4.81 4.05 -29.63
C LYS A 46 -3.58 4.16 -28.73
N LYS A 47 -3.63 4.99 -27.69
CA LYS A 47 -2.47 5.37 -26.87
C LYS A 47 -2.71 5.31 -25.37
N ASP A 48 -3.95 5.18 -24.94
CA ASP A 48 -4.23 5.19 -23.50
C ASP A 48 -3.65 3.93 -22.87
N LYS A 49 -3.04 4.09 -21.69
CA LYS A 49 -2.58 2.98 -20.88
C LYS A 49 -3.54 2.73 -19.72
N VAL A 50 -3.52 1.50 -19.24
CA VAL A 50 -4.37 1.03 -18.14
C VAL A 50 -3.50 0.58 -16.97
N LEU A 51 -3.77 1.11 -15.79
CA LEU A 51 -3.28 0.55 -14.53
C LEU A 51 -4.36 -0.40 -14.01
N ALA A 52 -4.03 -1.68 -13.87
CA ALA A 52 -4.94 -2.70 -13.33
C ALA A 52 -4.39 -3.23 -12.00
N LEU A 53 -5.10 -2.94 -10.93
CA LEU A 53 -4.72 -3.25 -9.55
C LEU A 53 -5.51 -4.45 -9.04
N THR A 54 -4.80 -5.39 -8.44
CA THR A 54 -5.39 -6.56 -7.77
C THR A 54 -4.91 -6.68 -6.32
N PHE A 55 -5.61 -7.46 -5.51
CA PHE A 55 -5.20 -7.70 -4.12
C PHE A 55 -4.03 -8.71 -4.00
N THR A 56 -3.95 -9.71 -4.90
CA THR A 56 -2.93 -10.77 -4.84
C THR A 56 -2.11 -10.86 -6.12
N ASN A 57 -0.87 -11.34 -5.98
CA ASN A 57 0.02 -11.62 -7.12
C ASN A 57 -0.59 -12.66 -8.08
N LYS A 58 -1.30 -13.65 -7.53
CA LYS A 58 -1.99 -14.67 -8.33
C LYS A 58 -3.08 -14.03 -9.21
N ALA A 59 -3.90 -13.14 -8.65
CA ALA A 59 -4.93 -12.44 -9.42
C ALA A 59 -4.32 -11.54 -10.51
N ALA A 60 -3.20 -10.86 -10.22
CA ALA A 60 -2.48 -10.08 -11.22
C ALA A 60 -1.98 -10.98 -12.37
N GLN A 61 -1.33 -12.10 -12.04
CA GLN A 61 -0.82 -13.05 -13.03
C GLN A 61 -1.95 -13.64 -13.89
N GLU A 62 -3.05 -14.09 -13.27
CA GLU A 62 -4.21 -14.60 -14.02
C GLU A 62 -4.81 -13.54 -14.95
N MET A 63 -4.84 -12.27 -14.54
CA MET A 63 -5.32 -11.18 -15.39
C MET A 63 -4.35 -10.91 -16.55
N GLN A 64 -3.04 -10.94 -16.31
CA GLN A 64 -2.01 -10.83 -17.36
C GLN A 64 -2.15 -11.97 -18.39
N GLU A 65 -2.28 -13.21 -17.94
CA GLU A 65 -2.48 -14.39 -18.80
C GLU A 65 -3.74 -14.25 -19.67
N ARG A 66 -4.82 -13.70 -19.12
CA ARG A 66 -6.05 -13.44 -19.88
C ARG A 66 -5.95 -12.27 -20.85
N LEU A 67 -4.91 -11.43 -20.78
CA LEU A 67 -4.67 -10.34 -21.72
C LEU A 67 -3.51 -10.61 -22.68
N ALA A 68 -2.80 -11.74 -22.51
CA ALA A 68 -1.55 -12.05 -23.22
C ALA A 68 -1.72 -12.23 -24.75
N ASP A 69 -2.92 -12.53 -25.22
CA ASP A 69 -3.25 -12.60 -26.65
C ASP A 69 -3.47 -11.22 -27.31
N PHE A 70 -3.50 -10.14 -26.52
CA PHE A 70 -3.66 -8.79 -27.03
C PHE A 70 -2.31 -8.17 -27.44
N GLU A 71 -2.17 -7.80 -28.71
CA GLU A 71 -0.94 -7.22 -29.24
C GLU A 71 -0.62 -5.86 -28.57
N GLY A 72 0.61 -5.73 -28.06
CA GLY A 72 1.07 -4.51 -27.37
C GLY A 72 0.53 -4.34 -25.93
N VAL A 73 -0.02 -5.39 -25.32
CA VAL A 73 -0.56 -5.35 -23.95
C VAL A 73 0.48 -4.94 -22.92
N GLU A 74 1.72 -5.43 -23.01
CA GLU A 74 2.79 -5.16 -22.04
C GLU A 74 3.18 -3.67 -22.02
N GLU A 75 3.13 -2.99 -23.16
CA GLU A 75 3.47 -1.56 -23.26
C GLU A 75 2.32 -0.64 -22.77
N ARG A 76 1.09 -1.15 -22.85
CA ARG A 76 -0.15 -0.39 -22.62
C ARG A 76 -0.85 -0.73 -21.32
N THR A 77 -0.41 -1.75 -20.59
CA THR A 77 -1.01 -2.13 -19.31
C THR A 77 0.05 -2.29 -18.24
N TRP A 78 -0.29 -1.89 -17.03
CA TRP A 78 0.45 -2.28 -15.83
C TRP A 78 -0.52 -3.04 -14.94
N VAL A 79 -0.45 -4.37 -15.01
CA VAL A 79 -1.27 -5.26 -14.17
C VAL A 79 -0.41 -5.71 -13.00
N SER A 80 -0.78 -5.33 -11.77
CA SER A 80 0.02 -5.63 -10.59
C SER A 80 -0.80 -5.53 -9.30
N THR A 81 -0.18 -5.83 -8.16
CA THR A 81 -0.77 -5.54 -6.86
C THR A 81 -0.56 -4.08 -6.46
N ILE A 82 -1.38 -3.57 -5.55
CA ILE A 82 -1.24 -2.21 -5.02
C ILE A 82 0.13 -2.03 -4.35
N HIS A 83 0.60 -3.02 -3.58
CA HIS A 83 1.91 -2.99 -2.93
C HIS A 83 3.05 -2.98 -3.95
N SER A 84 2.96 -3.77 -5.03
CA SER A 84 3.99 -3.77 -6.08
C SER A 84 4.07 -2.44 -6.83
N VAL A 85 2.93 -1.77 -7.04
CA VAL A 85 2.90 -0.42 -7.63
C VAL A 85 3.52 0.60 -6.67
N ALA A 86 3.12 0.57 -5.40
CA ALA A 86 3.66 1.44 -4.36
C ALA A 86 5.18 1.25 -4.18
N GLN A 87 5.65 0.00 -4.17
CA GLN A 87 7.08 -0.32 -4.14
C GLN A 87 7.81 0.26 -5.36
N SER A 88 7.27 0.11 -6.57
CA SER A 88 7.87 0.69 -7.77
C SER A 88 7.96 2.23 -7.72
N ILE A 89 6.98 2.89 -7.10
CA ILE A 89 7.02 4.34 -6.85
C ILE A 89 8.17 4.67 -5.87
N ILE A 90 8.30 3.93 -4.77
CA ILE A 90 9.38 4.13 -3.80
C ILE A 90 10.76 3.88 -4.43
N GLU A 91 10.93 2.82 -5.20
CA GLU A 91 12.20 2.53 -5.88
C GLU A 91 12.58 3.65 -6.87
N SER A 92 11.59 4.25 -7.52
CA SER A 92 11.82 5.33 -8.50
C SER A 92 12.04 6.69 -7.84
N TYR A 93 11.36 6.97 -6.73
CA TYR A 93 11.21 8.33 -6.18
C TYR A 93 11.45 8.44 -4.67
N GLY A 94 11.86 7.38 -3.99
CA GLY A 94 12.08 7.38 -2.54
C GLY A 94 13.08 8.44 -2.07
N HIS A 95 14.11 8.70 -2.88
CA HIS A 95 15.08 9.77 -2.63
C HIS A 95 14.43 11.17 -2.49
N SER A 96 13.27 11.40 -3.12
CA SER A 96 12.55 12.69 -3.05
C SER A 96 11.98 12.99 -1.66
N ILE A 97 11.85 11.97 -0.81
CA ILE A 97 11.42 12.08 0.58
C ILE A 97 12.52 11.61 1.55
N GLY A 98 13.77 11.49 1.07
CA GLY A 98 14.93 11.13 1.88
C GLY A 98 15.12 9.63 2.15
N LEU A 99 14.38 8.74 1.48
CA LEU A 99 14.64 7.30 1.59
C LEU A 99 15.93 6.90 0.86
N PRO A 100 16.71 5.93 1.39
CA PRO A 100 17.84 5.37 0.67
C PRO A 100 17.40 4.58 -0.57
N ASN A 101 18.32 4.35 -1.51
CA ASN A 101 18.03 3.62 -2.75
C ASN A 101 17.82 2.12 -2.53
N ASP A 102 18.58 1.50 -1.63
CA ASP A 102 18.51 0.08 -1.32
C ASP A 102 17.75 -0.11 0.00
N LEU A 103 16.45 -0.36 -0.11
CA LEU A 103 15.56 -0.53 1.04
C LEU A 103 15.39 -2.00 1.43
N HIS A 104 15.62 -2.31 2.70
CA HIS A 104 15.23 -3.58 3.30
C HIS A 104 13.81 -3.51 3.87
N ILE A 105 12.96 -4.49 3.58
CA ILE A 105 11.60 -4.56 4.13
C ILE A 105 11.60 -5.50 5.34
N TYR A 106 11.29 -4.95 6.52
CA TYR A 106 11.11 -5.71 7.75
C TYR A 106 9.70 -6.31 7.81
N GLU A 107 9.60 -7.61 7.50
CA GLU A 107 8.32 -8.33 7.52
C GLU A 107 7.96 -8.89 8.90
N ARG A 108 8.96 -9.32 9.68
CA ARG A 108 8.73 -10.03 10.94
C ARG A 108 8.56 -9.05 12.09
N ASP A 109 7.47 -9.18 12.83
CA ASP A 109 7.20 -8.40 14.05
C ASP A 109 8.37 -8.44 15.03
N GLN A 110 8.98 -9.61 15.21
CA GLN A 110 10.12 -9.76 16.12
C GLN A 110 11.30 -8.83 15.75
N ASP A 111 11.63 -8.73 14.47
CA ASP A 111 12.76 -7.92 14.00
C ASP A 111 12.44 -6.42 14.17
N ARG A 112 11.18 -6.03 13.93
CA ARG A 112 10.68 -4.66 14.18
C ARG A 112 10.64 -4.30 15.66
N MET A 113 10.23 -5.23 16.51
CA MET A 113 10.24 -5.07 17.96
C MET A 113 11.66 -4.89 18.51
N GLU A 114 12.63 -5.61 17.95
CA GLU A 114 14.04 -5.46 18.34
C GLU A 114 14.59 -4.07 17.95
N LEU A 115 14.25 -3.57 16.77
CA LEU A 115 14.56 -2.20 16.37
C LEU A 115 13.89 -1.16 17.26
N PHE A 116 12.62 -1.38 17.62
CA PHE A 116 11.91 -0.49 18.52
C PHE A 116 12.54 -0.46 19.92
N LEU A 117 12.94 -1.60 20.47
CA LEU A 117 13.69 -1.63 21.73
C LEU A 117 15.02 -0.90 21.62
N GLN A 118 15.71 -1.02 20.49
CA GLN A 118 16.95 -0.31 20.25
C GLN A 118 16.73 1.21 20.19
N SER A 119 15.67 1.67 19.51
CA SER A 119 15.36 3.11 19.42
C SER A 119 15.08 3.72 20.80
N LEU A 120 14.38 3.00 21.67
CA LEU A 120 14.15 3.44 23.05
C LEU A 120 15.47 3.61 23.83
N ARG A 121 16.42 2.67 23.68
CA ARG A 121 17.74 2.75 24.33
C ARG A 121 18.54 3.95 23.84
N ASP A 122 18.53 4.18 22.53
CA ASP A 122 19.29 5.26 21.91
C ASP A 122 18.75 6.64 22.35
N SER A 123 17.45 6.74 22.65
CA SER A 123 16.80 7.92 23.23
C SER A 123 16.92 8.03 24.76
N ASN A 124 17.77 7.21 25.40
CA ASN A 124 17.96 7.13 26.85
C ASN A 124 16.64 6.88 27.62
N VAL A 125 15.70 6.13 27.04
CA VAL A 125 14.50 5.68 27.72
C VAL A 125 14.82 4.40 28.50
N ASP A 126 14.52 4.37 29.80
CA ASP A 126 14.56 3.14 30.56
C ASP A 126 13.42 2.22 30.10
N ILE A 127 13.77 1.11 29.44
CA ILE A 127 12.82 0.19 28.83
C ILE A 127 11.92 -0.45 29.88
N ASP A 128 12.47 -0.83 31.03
CA ASP A 128 11.72 -1.61 32.02
C ASP A 128 10.72 -0.69 32.74
N ASP A 129 11.12 0.54 33.05
CA ASP A 129 10.21 1.57 33.55
C ASP A 129 9.15 1.96 32.49
N TYR A 130 9.57 2.18 31.25
CA TYR A 130 8.68 2.61 30.17
C TYR A 130 7.63 1.56 29.81
N LEU A 131 8.05 0.30 29.69
CA LEU A 131 7.14 -0.81 29.44
C LEU A 131 6.43 -1.28 30.71
N ASN A 132 6.80 -0.75 31.89
CA ASN A 132 6.30 -1.19 33.20
C ASN A 132 6.49 -2.71 33.39
N VAL A 133 7.68 -3.22 33.07
CA VAL A 133 8.10 -4.62 33.15
C VAL A 133 9.43 -4.70 33.89
N ASN A 134 9.38 -4.62 35.22
CA ASN A 134 10.59 -4.64 36.06
C ASN A 134 11.12 -6.05 36.37
N ASP A 135 10.33 -7.10 36.06
CA ASP A 135 10.72 -8.49 36.25
C ASP A 135 11.06 -9.15 34.90
N PRO A 136 12.31 -9.62 34.70
CA PRO A 136 12.70 -10.38 33.52
C PRO A 136 11.87 -11.65 33.26
N ALA A 137 11.12 -12.15 34.25
CA ALA A 137 10.18 -13.26 34.10
C ALA A 137 8.88 -12.86 33.38
N GLU A 138 8.54 -11.57 33.30
CA GLU A 138 7.34 -11.02 32.63
C GLU A 138 7.50 -10.89 31.09
N LYS A 139 8.32 -11.75 30.46
CA LYS A 139 8.57 -11.73 29.01
C LYS A 139 7.29 -11.69 28.16
N ARG A 140 6.25 -12.40 28.62
CA ARG A 140 4.95 -12.44 27.93
C ARG A 140 4.26 -11.07 27.93
N LYS A 141 4.29 -10.36 29.06
CA LYS A 141 3.69 -9.03 29.19
C LYS A 141 4.45 -8.02 28.32
N ARG A 142 5.78 -8.06 28.35
CA ARG A 142 6.61 -7.24 27.46
C ARG A 142 6.25 -7.43 25.99
N ASN A 143 6.17 -8.68 25.52
CA ASN A 143 5.81 -8.95 24.13
C ASN A 143 4.39 -8.47 23.79
N GLN A 144 3.44 -8.53 24.72
CA GLN A 144 2.09 -7.99 24.50
C GLN A 144 2.09 -6.46 24.34
N ILE A 145 2.85 -5.75 25.17
CA ILE A 145 3.00 -4.29 25.09
C ILE A 145 3.68 -3.91 23.77
N MET A 146 4.76 -4.60 23.41
CA MET A 146 5.45 -4.40 22.14
C MET A 146 4.54 -4.63 20.93
N GLN A 147 3.70 -5.67 20.98
CA GLN A 147 2.70 -5.90 19.93
C GLN A 147 1.70 -4.74 19.84
N SER A 148 1.24 -4.23 20.98
CA SER A 148 0.35 -3.06 21.00
C SER A 148 0.99 -1.85 20.30
N TYR A 149 2.28 -1.58 20.53
CA TYR A 149 3.00 -0.52 19.80
C TYR A 149 3.09 -0.79 18.31
N MET A 150 3.42 -2.02 17.89
CA MET A 150 3.47 -2.39 16.48
C MET A 150 2.11 -2.20 15.79
N ASP A 151 1.02 -2.56 16.47
CA ASP A 151 -0.35 -2.41 15.97
C ASP A 151 -0.72 -0.92 15.82
N THR A 152 -0.35 -0.09 16.80
CA THR A 152 -0.56 1.36 16.75
C THR A 152 0.27 2.03 15.67
N PHE A 153 1.56 1.68 15.51
CA PHE A 153 2.41 2.22 14.45
C PHE A 153 1.88 1.82 13.06
N ALA A 154 1.38 0.59 12.92
CA ALA A 154 0.70 0.16 11.70
C ALA A 154 -0.62 0.91 11.47
N GLU A 155 -1.37 1.26 12.52
CA GLU A 155 -2.58 2.09 12.40
C GLU A 155 -2.27 3.48 11.85
N ILE A 156 -1.25 4.16 12.37
CA ILE A 156 -0.82 5.49 11.88
C ILE A 156 -0.59 5.46 10.36
N LYS A 157 0.15 4.45 9.90
CA LYS A 157 0.52 4.27 8.48
C LYS A 157 -0.70 3.92 7.62
N ARG A 158 -1.55 2.99 8.07
CA ARG A 158 -2.77 2.59 7.34
C ARG A 158 -3.81 3.71 7.27
N GLU A 159 -3.83 4.58 8.27
CA GLU A 159 -4.72 5.74 8.31
C GLU A 159 -4.16 6.96 7.59
N LEU A 160 -2.95 6.86 7.04
CA LEU A 160 -2.23 7.92 6.33
C LEU A 160 -2.03 9.19 7.18
N LEU A 161 -1.80 9.02 8.48
CA LEU A 161 -1.60 10.15 9.38
C LEU A 161 -0.19 10.73 9.19
N ILE A 162 -0.11 11.98 8.77
CA ILE A 162 1.16 12.71 8.54
C ILE A 162 1.31 13.86 9.53
N ASP A 163 0.20 14.49 9.90
CA ASP A 163 0.19 15.65 10.80
C ASP A 163 0.49 15.22 12.25
N GLN A 164 1.49 15.88 12.85
CA GLN A 164 1.90 15.60 14.22
C GLN A 164 0.76 15.84 15.22
N THR A 165 0.03 16.94 15.07
CA THR A 165 -1.06 17.30 16.00
C THR A 165 -2.19 16.28 15.93
N GLU A 166 -2.56 15.80 14.74
CA GLU A 166 -3.55 14.73 14.59
C GLU A 166 -3.12 13.43 15.29
N ILE A 167 -1.84 13.04 15.16
CA ILE A 167 -1.30 11.84 15.82
C ILE A 167 -1.30 12.02 17.35
N GLU A 168 -0.84 13.15 17.85
CA GLU A 168 -0.82 13.45 19.29
C GLU A 168 -2.22 13.50 19.91
N GLU A 169 -3.20 14.06 19.19
CA GLU A 169 -4.61 14.07 19.63
C GLU A 169 -5.21 12.67 19.66
N ARG A 170 -4.95 11.86 18.63
CA ARG A 170 -5.50 10.50 18.52
C ARG A 170 -4.89 9.52 19.53
N PHE A 171 -3.61 9.69 19.86
CA PHE A 171 -2.85 8.82 20.76
C PHE A 171 -2.43 9.52 22.05
N SER A 172 -3.25 10.46 22.53
CA SER A 172 -2.96 11.34 23.69
C SER A 172 -2.78 10.63 25.03
N ASN A 173 -3.13 9.34 25.11
CA ASN A 173 -3.05 8.55 26.34
C ASN A 173 -1.61 8.16 26.70
N GLU A 174 -0.68 8.29 25.76
CA GLU A 174 0.72 7.91 25.93
C GLU A 174 1.61 9.18 25.84
N PRO A 175 2.22 9.63 26.94
CA PRO A 175 3.12 10.78 26.92
C PRO A 175 4.28 10.55 25.96
N ARG A 176 4.62 11.56 25.15
CA ARG A 176 5.71 11.50 24.15
C ARG A 176 5.53 10.44 23.07
N PHE A 177 4.31 9.96 22.84
CA PHE A 177 4.05 8.94 21.83
C PHE A 177 4.60 9.31 20.44
N TYR A 178 4.42 10.56 20.02
CA TYR A 178 4.92 11.02 18.73
C TYR A 178 6.45 10.93 18.63
N ASP A 179 7.18 11.39 19.65
CA ASP A 179 8.65 11.26 19.71
C ASP A 179 9.08 9.80 19.56
N ILE A 180 8.39 8.90 20.26
CA ILE A 180 8.71 7.46 20.29
C ILE A 180 8.43 6.79 18.94
N TYR A 181 7.33 7.17 18.29
CA TYR A 181 7.04 6.75 16.93
C TYR A 181 8.09 7.28 15.94
N GLN A 182 8.52 8.54 16.07
CA GLN A 182 9.58 9.11 15.25
C GLN A 182 10.92 8.39 15.46
N ASP A 183 11.29 8.09 16.71
CA ASP A 183 12.50 7.34 17.04
C ASP A 183 12.49 5.94 16.39
N TYR A 184 11.33 5.25 16.40
CA TYR A 184 11.16 3.98 15.70
C TYR A 184 11.30 4.12 14.18
N GLN A 185 10.65 5.11 13.56
CA GLN A 185 10.76 5.37 12.12
C GLN A 185 12.20 5.72 11.72
N GLN A 186 12.90 6.50 12.55
CA GLN A 186 14.30 6.85 12.32
C GLN A 186 15.22 5.65 12.50
N ALA A 187 14.96 4.77 13.45
CA ALA A 187 15.70 3.52 13.62
C ALA A 187 15.57 2.60 12.40
N LEU A 188 14.36 2.45 11.85
CA LEU A 188 14.13 1.77 10.57
C LEU A 188 14.95 2.42 9.43
N ALA A 189 14.84 3.73 9.27
CA ALA A 189 15.55 4.45 8.22
C ALA A 189 17.08 4.31 8.35
N ASN A 190 17.62 4.41 9.58
CA ASN A 190 19.04 4.27 9.87
C ASN A 190 19.56 2.85 9.64
N SER A 191 18.72 1.83 9.79
CA SER A 191 19.06 0.46 9.42
C SER A 191 18.95 0.19 7.91
N GLY A 192 18.59 1.21 7.13
CA GLY A 192 18.39 1.11 5.68
C GLY A 192 17.10 0.39 5.31
N GLY A 193 16.10 0.37 6.21
CA GLY A 193 14.87 -0.35 5.95
C GLY A 193 13.59 0.39 6.32
N ILE A 194 12.50 -0.27 6.00
CA ILE A 194 11.12 0.15 6.21
C ILE A 194 10.30 -1.08 6.59
N ASP A 195 9.12 -0.92 7.15
CA ASP A 195 8.20 -2.05 7.32
C ASP A 195 7.20 -2.18 6.17
N PHE A 196 6.36 -3.23 6.22
CA PHE A 196 5.41 -3.49 5.14
C PHE A 196 4.36 -2.37 4.98
N ASN A 197 3.93 -1.72 6.07
CA ASN A 197 2.93 -0.65 5.99
C ASN A 197 3.54 0.64 5.44
N ASP A 198 4.84 0.84 5.63
CA ASP A 198 5.58 1.97 5.05
C ASP A 198 5.55 1.96 3.52
N ILE A 199 5.39 0.81 2.86
CA ILE A 199 5.33 0.74 1.40
C ILE A 199 4.18 1.59 0.85
N LEU A 200 2.98 1.43 1.40
CA LEU A 200 1.82 2.25 0.98
C LEU A 200 1.94 3.67 1.49
N PHE A 201 2.36 3.84 2.75
CA PHE A 201 2.46 5.15 3.38
C PHE A 201 3.46 6.06 2.66
N TYR A 202 4.66 5.57 2.32
CA TYR A 202 5.65 6.37 1.60
C TYR A 202 5.30 6.60 0.14
N ALA A 203 4.68 5.62 -0.55
CA ALA A 203 4.16 5.87 -1.89
C ALA A 203 3.10 6.98 -1.88
N TYR A 204 2.19 6.96 -0.90
CA TYR A 204 1.23 8.05 -0.68
C TYR A 204 1.93 9.38 -0.41
N ARG A 205 2.90 9.43 0.51
CA ARG A 205 3.66 10.65 0.79
C ARG A 205 4.34 11.22 -0.44
N ILE A 206 5.01 10.38 -1.24
CA ILE A 206 5.66 10.80 -2.50
C ILE A 206 4.62 11.43 -3.44
N LEU A 207 3.49 10.76 -3.67
CA LEU A 207 2.46 11.27 -4.59
C LEU A 207 1.74 12.51 -4.06
N ASN A 208 1.59 12.64 -2.74
CA ASN A 208 0.91 13.75 -2.09
C ASN A 208 1.80 15.00 -1.97
N GLU A 209 3.06 14.83 -1.61
CA GLU A 209 4.03 15.92 -1.44
C GLU A 209 4.60 16.42 -2.78
N HIS A 210 4.73 15.53 -3.78
CA HIS A 210 5.33 15.83 -5.09
C HIS A 210 4.32 15.71 -6.24
N SER A 211 3.50 16.75 -6.42
CA SER A 211 2.42 16.78 -7.43
C SER A 211 2.86 16.50 -8.87
N ASN A 212 4.11 16.80 -9.23
CA ASN A 212 4.70 16.48 -10.54
C ASN A 212 4.86 14.96 -10.76
N ILE A 213 5.20 14.21 -9.71
CA ILE A 213 5.32 12.75 -9.76
C ILE A 213 3.92 12.15 -9.94
N ALA A 214 2.96 12.56 -9.11
CA ALA A 214 1.57 12.13 -9.25
C ALA A 214 1.00 12.44 -10.65
N ARG A 215 1.29 13.62 -11.18
CA ARG A 215 0.84 14.01 -12.53
C ARG A 215 1.41 13.09 -13.62
N THR A 216 2.63 12.59 -13.46
CA THR A 216 3.25 11.66 -14.40
C THR A 216 2.45 10.36 -14.50
N TYR A 217 2.07 9.76 -13.37
CA TYR A 217 1.24 8.55 -13.34
C TYR A 217 -0.17 8.82 -13.88
N GLN A 218 -0.81 9.94 -13.51
CA GLN A 218 -2.15 10.31 -14.01
C GLN A 218 -2.19 10.51 -15.54
N VAL A 219 -1.12 11.08 -16.13
CA VAL A 219 -1.03 11.26 -17.58
C VAL A 219 -0.75 9.93 -18.27
N MET A 220 0.10 9.09 -17.67
CA MET A 220 0.48 7.80 -18.22
C MET A 220 -0.70 6.82 -18.23
N TYR A 221 -1.40 6.68 -17.10
CA TYR A 221 -2.50 5.74 -16.89
C TYR A 221 -3.83 6.48 -16.79
N LYS A 222 -4.45 6.74 -17.96
CA LYS A 222 -5.76 7.40 -18.02
C LYS A 222 -6.91 6.55 -17.47
N HIS A 223 -6.71 5.23 -17.45
CA HIS A 223 -7.69 4.27 -16.94
C HIS A 223 -7.07 3.53 -15.76
N VAL A 224 -7.76 3.54 -14.64
CA VAL A 224 -7.42 2.75 -13.44
C VAL A 224 -8.53 1.75 -13.21
N CYS A 225 -8.18 0.48 -13.15
CA CYS A 225 -9.07 -0.65 -12.95
C CYS A 225 -8.66 -1.34 -11.65
N VAL A 226 -9.61 -1.57 -10.76
CA VAL A 226 -9.34 -2.17 -9.44
C VAL A 226 -10.22 -3.40 -9.29
N ASP A 227 -9.60 -4.56 -9.09
CA ASP A 227 -10.30 -5.80 -8.72
C ASP A 227 -10.38 -5.91 -7.18
N GLU A 228 -11.41 -6.60 -6.69
CA GLU A 228 -11.66 -6.81 -5.25
C GLU A 228 -11.63 -5.51 -4.41
N ALA A 229 -12.22 -4.43 -4.94
CA ALA A 229 -12.25 -3.12 -4.30
C ALA A 229 -12.89 -3.11 -2.90
N GLN A 230 -13.69 -4.13 -2.56
CA GLN A 230 -14.27 -4.28 -1.23
C GLN A 230 -13.25 -4.62 -0.13
N ASP A 231 -12.07 -5.12 -0.50
CA ASP A 231 -11.03 -5.56 0.43
C ASP A 231 -9.97 -4.47 0.67
N LEU A 232 -10.17 -3.27 0.11
CA LEU A 232 -9.23 -2.15 0.27
C LEU A 232 -9.37 -1.47 1.63
N ASN A 233 -8.23 -1.07 2.18
CA ASN A 233 -8.16 -0.16 3.31
C ASN A 233 -7.94 1.30 2.85
N LYS A 234 -7.91 2.25 3.78
CA LYS A 234 -7.78 3.69 3.49
C LYS A 234 -6.47 4.07 2.77
N ALA A 235 -5.38 3.35 3.02
CA ALA A 235 -4.09 3.61 2.37
C ALA A 235 -4.02 3.08 0.93
N GLN A 236 -4.89 2.14 0.56
CA GLN A 236 -4.97 1.53 -0.76
C GLN A 236 -5.93 2.27 -1.68
#